data_AF-A0A662FDQ8-F1
#
_entry.id   AF-A0A662FDQ8-F1
#
_cell.length_a   1.000
_cell.length_b   1.000
_cell.length_c   1.000
_cell.angle_alpha   90.00
_cell.angle_beta   90.00
_cell.angle_gamma   90.00
#
_symmetry.space_group_name_H-M   'P 1'
#
loop_
_entity.id
_entity.type
_entity.pdbx_description
1 polymer ?
#
loop_
_entity_poly.entity_id
_entity_poly.type
_entity_poly.pdbx_seq_one_letter_code
_entity_poly.pdbx_strand_id
1 'polypeptide(L)'
;MATVVIPKVAEKEKVVEEVLVQISNIEDKDVRRILRQATRFCERIGGTPSLLVSGKEYPIYSFTCVTEEPLPFFLTKMIGRGVDISVLTGKAMTYIRVPDEWFSSVWGGIEYKAYGFNLEIEKTLGAEGYSIRINAIKKE
;
A
#
# COMPACT_ATOMS: atom_id res chain seq x y z
N MET A 1 -8.53 12.72 16.71
CA MET A 1 -7.25 11.99 16.66
C MET A 1 -7.55 10.52 16.84
N ALA A 2 -7.37 9.69 15.81
CA ALA A 2 -7.54 8.25 15.92
C ALA A 2 -6.21 7.66 16.43
N THR A 3 -6.23 7.09 17.63
CA THR A 3 -5.06 6.44 18.23
C THR A 3 -4.79 5.14 17.46
N VAL A 4 -3.66 5.09 16.74
CA VAL A 4 -3.22 3.88 16.04
C VAL A 4 -2.63 2.93 17.09
N VAL A 5 -3.40 1.91 17.49
CA VAL A 5 -2.96 0.86 18.42
C VAL A 5 -2.16 -0.18 17.62
N ILE A 6 -0.94 -0.47 18.06
CA ILE A 6 -0.06 -1.45 17.41
C ILE A 6 -0.17 -2.80 18.15
N PRO A 7 -0.51 -3.89 17.45
CA PRO A 7 -0.70 -5.22 18.04
C PRO A 7 0.63 -5.91 18.40
N LYS A 8 0.61 -6.80 19.42
CA LYS A 8 1.76 -7.69 19.76
C LYS A 8 2.08 -8.67 18.63
N VAL A 9 3.25 -9.34 18.62
CA VAL A 9 3.69 -10.22 17.50
C VAL A 9 2.63 -11.26 17.06
N ALA A 10 2.07 -12.04 17.98
CA ALA A 10 1.00 -13.02 17.66
C ALA A 10 -0.30 -12.35 17.18
N GLU A 11 -0.55 -11.13 17.63
CA GLU A 11 -1.70 -10.32 17.24
C GLU A 11 -1.46 -9.66 15.86
N LYS A 12 -0.21 -9.39 15.50
CA LYS A 12 0.21 -8.89 14.18
C LYS A 12 0.03 -9.94 13.10
N GLU A 13 0.40 -11.20 13.36
CA GLU A 13 0.15 -12.31 12.43
C GLU A 13 -1.35 -12.45 12.14
N LYS A 14 -2.18 -12.35 13.19
CA LYS A 14 -3.64 -12.35 13.05
C LYS A 14 -4.15 -11.17 12.22
N VAL A 15 -3.63 -9.96 12.43
CA VAL A 15 -4.00 -8.77 11.65
C VAL A 15 -3.63 -8.94 10.17
N VAL A 16 -2.44 -9.48 9.87
CA VAL A 16 -2.04 -9.78 8.50
C VAL A 16 -3.00 -10.78 7.85
N GLU A 17 -3.34 -11.86 8.56
CA GLU A 17 -4.28 -12.86 8.07
C GLU A 17 -5.66 -12.26 7.78
N GLU A 18 -6.19 -11.44 8.70
CA GLU A 18 -7.46 -10.73 8.52
C GLU A 18 -7.43 -9.81 7.29
N VAL A 19 -6.34 -9.07 7.06
CA VAL A 19 -6.17 -8.23 5.86
C VAL A 19 -6.10 -9.09 4.59
N LEU A 20 -5.39 -10.21 4.61
CA LEU A 20 -5.31 -11.12 3.46
C LEU A 20 -6.68 -11.75 3.13
N VAL A 21 -7.49 -12.08 4.14
CA VAL A 21 -8.88 -12.55 3.96
C VAL A 21 -9.73 -11.45 3.35
N GLN A 22 -9.66 -10.21 3.84
CA GLN A 22 -10.38 -9.07 3.24
C GLN A 22 -9.99 -8.88 1.76
N ILE A 23 -8.68 -8.94 1.46
CA ILE A 23 -8.18 -8.85 0.09
C ILE A 23 -8.72 -10.01 -0.76
N SER A 24 -8.87 -11.21 -0.22
CA SER A 24 -9.38 -12.37 -0.97
C SER A 24 -10.80 -12.18 -1.50
N ASN A 25 -11.61 -11.35 -0.82
CA ASN A 25 -13.00 -11.05 -1.16
C ASN A 25 -13.17 -9.93 -2.20
N ILE A 26 -12.09 -9.23 -2.58
CA ILE A 26 -12.15 -8.19 -3.61
C ILE A 26 -12.35 -8.84 -4.98
N GLU A 27 -13.29 -8.36 -5.80
CA GLU A 27 -13.60 -8.98 -7.10
C GLU A 27 -12.50 -8.82 -8.15
N ASP A 28 -11.85 -7.65 -8.19
CA ASP A 28 -10.81 -7.35 -9.18
C ASP A 28 -9.48 -8.07 -8.86
N LYS A 29 -9.01 -8.88 -9.82
CA LYS A 29 -7.81 -9.74 -9.63
C LYS A 29 -6.51 -8.93 -9.48
N ASP A 30 -6.41 -7.78 -10.13
CA ASP A 30 -5.22 -6.94 -10.16
C ASP A 30 -5.14 -6.08 -8.90
N VAL A 31 -6.28 -5.56 -8.43
CA VAL A 31 -6.40 -4.97 -7.09
C VAL A 31 -5.95 -6.00 -6.04
N ARG A 32 -6.47 -7.24 -6.08
CA ARG A 32 -6.05 -8.31 -5.15
C ARG A 32 -4.56 -8.57 -5.19
N ARG A 33 -3.99 -8.65 -6.39
CA ARG A 33 -2.55 -8.91 -6.61
C ARG A 33 -1.70 -7.81 -5.99
N ILE A 34 -2.02 -6.54 -6.27
CA ILE A 34 -1.28 -5.38 -5.77
C ILE A 34 -1.36 -5.30 -4.24
N LEU A 35 -2.56 -5.43 -3.67
CA LEU A 35 -2.75 -5.37 -2.21
C LEU A 35 -2.03 -6.51 -1.48
N ARG A 36 -2.01 -7.73 -2.04
CA ARG A 36 -1.20 -8.83 -1.49
C ARG A 36 0.29 -8.54 -1.52
N GLN A 37 0.78 -7.95 -2.61
CA GLN A 37 2.19 -7.54 -2.71
C GLN A 37 2.52 -6.46 -1.67
N ALA A 38 1.64 -5.46 -1.50
CA ALA A 38 1.78 -4.42 -0.50
C ALA A 38 1.77 -4.97 0.93
N THR A 39 0.88 -5.93 1.23
CA THR A 39 0.81 -6.62 2.53
C THR A 39 2.12 -7.34 2.84
N ARG A 40 2.60 -8.19 1.92
CA ARG A 40 3.86 -8.91 2.10
C ARG A 40 5.06 -7.98 2.22
N PHE A 41 5.06 -6.87 1.47
CA PHE A 41 6.11 -5.87 1.60
C PHE A 41 6.06 -5.18 2.97
N CYS A 42 4.87 -4.86 3.47
CA CYS A 42 4.68 -4.29 4.79
C CYS A 42 5.26 -5.19 5.89
N GLU A 43 5.00 -6.49 5.82
CA GLU A 43 5.59 -7.47 6.75
C GLU A 43 7.12 -7.48 6.69
N ARG A 44 7.70 -7.49 5.47
CA ARG A 44 9.16 -7.50 5.26
C ARG A 44 9.87 -6.27 5.84
N ILE A 45 9.21 -5.12 5.88
CA ILE A 45 9.77 -3.91 6.50
C ILE A 45 9.47 -3.82 8.01
N GLY A 46 8.81 -4.84 8.58
CA GLY A 46 8.40 -4.89 9.98
C GLY A 46 7.16 -4.05 10.28
N GLY A 47 6.40 -3.63 9.27
CA GLY A 47 5.18 -2.85 9.44
C GLY A 47 3.94 -3.71 9.72
N THR A 48 2.87 -3.06 10.16
CA THR A 48 1.55 -3.63 10.37
C THR A 48 0.59 -3.10 9.31
N PRO A 49 -0.02 -3.99 8.50
CA PRO A 49 -0.94 -3.59 7.45
C PRO A 49 -2.33 -3.30 8.01
N SER A 50 -3.06 -2.40 7.36
CA SER A 50 -4.51 -2.25 7.49
C SER A 50 -5.11 -1.93 6.12
N LEU A 51 -6.38 -2.30 5.93
CA LEU A 51 -7.12 -2.05 4.71
C LEU A 51 -8.47 -1.46 5.08
N LEU A 52 -8.80 -0.33 4.47
CA LEU A 52 -10.14 0.25 4.49
C LEU A 52 -10.70 0.22 3.08
N VAL A 53 -11.92 -0.29 2.93
CA VAL A 53 -12.67 -0.24 1.67
C VAL A 53 -13.84 0.72 1.86
N SER A 54 -13.92 1.74 1.02
CA SER A 54 -15.01 2.73 1.02
C SER A 54 -15.60 2.86 -0.37
N GLY A 55 -16.81 3.42 -0.49
CA GLY A 55 -17.53 3.51 -1.77
C GLY A 55 -18.17 2.18 -2.18
N LYS A 56 -19.46 2.23 -2.55
CA LYS A 56 -20.24 1.03 -2.90
C LYS A 56 -20.13 0.69 -4.39
N GLU A 57 -20.31 1.69 -5.25
CA GLU A 57 -20.32 1.53 -6.71
C GLU A 57 -18.93 1.77 -7.33
N TYR A 58 -18.16 2.68 -6.72
CA TYR A 58 -16.78 2.99 -7.07
C TYR A 58 -15.92 2.77 -5.83
N PRO A 59 -15.43 1.54 -5.61
CA PRO A 59 -14.68 1.22 -4.41
C PRO A 59 -13.33 1.94 -4.42
N ILE A 60 -12.96 2.47 -3.25
CA ILE A 60 -11.66 3.02 -2.92
C ILE A 60 -11.01 2.08 -1.91
N TYR A 61 -9.87 1.52 -2.27
CA TYR A 61 -9.06 0.64 -1.43
C TYR A 61 -7.91 1.43 -0.82
N SER A 62 -8.02 1.77 0.46
CA SER A 62 -6.99 2.51 1.20
C SER A 62 -6.19 1.53 2.06
N PHE A 63 -5.05 1.10 1.55
CA PHE A 63 -4.08 0.26 2.27
C PHE A 63 -3.08 1.13 3.03
N THR A 64 -2.85 0.80 4.28
CA THR A 64 -1.88 1.50 5.13
C THR A 64 -0.91 0.50 5.72
N CYS A 65 0.38 0.82 5.69
CA CYS A 65 1.42 0.09 6.39
C CYS A 65 2.11 1.02 7.37
N VAL A 66 2.10 0.68 8.67
CA VAL A 66 2.75 1.48 9.71
C VAL A 66 3.88 0.69 10.37
N THR A 67 5.05 1.30 10.50
CA THR A 67 6.18 0.75 11.27
C THR A 67 6.28 1.40 12.64
N GLU A 68 6.76 0.66 13.64
CA GLU A 68 6.98 1.19 15.00
C GLU A 68 8.09 2.26 15.00
N GLU A 69 9.22 1.90 14.40
CA GLU A 69 10.37 2.78 14.22
C GLU A 69 10.34 3.44 12.83
N PRO A 70 10.84 4.68 12.70
CA PRO A 70 10.94 5.33 11.40
C PRO A 70 11.94 4.59 10.51
N LEU A 71 11.57 4.40 9.25
CA LEU A 71 12.45 3.92 8.20
C LEU A 71 13.55 4.95 7.94
N PRO A 72 14.82 4.54 7.76
CA PRO A 72 15.92 5.46 7.43
C PRO A 72 15.60 6.32 6.21
N PHE A 73 14.99 5.69 5.20
CA PHE A 73 14.37 6.35 4.07
C PHE A 73 13.23 5.50 3.51
N PHE A 74 12.33 6.16 2.78
CA PHE A 74 11.29 5.60 1.95
C PHE A 74 11.35 6.30 0.60
N LEU A 75 11.48 5.53 -0.48
CA LEU A 75 11.57 6.04 -1.84
C LEU A 75 10.57 5.31 -2.71
N THR A 76 9.75 6.08 -3.42
CA THR A 76 8.87 5.56 -4.46
C THR A 76 9.28 6.15 -5.81
N LYS A 77 9.27 5.32 -6.86
CA LYS A 77 9.65 5.75 -8.20
C LYS A 77 8.87 4.96 -9.25
N MET A 78 8.34 5.66 -10.26
CA MET A 78 7.83 5.01 -11.47
C MET A 78 8.99 4.59 -12.38
N ILE A 79 8.93 3.36 -12.87
CA ILE A 79 9.90 2.76 -13.78
C ILE A 79 9.17 2.33 -15.06
N GLY A 80 9.85 2.46 -16.20
CA GLY A 80 9.24 2.22 -17.52
C GLY A 80 8.26 3.34 -17.90
N ARG A 81 7.32 3.04 -18.80
CA ARG A 81 6.24 3.97 -19.20
C ARG A 81 5.15 4.11 -18.12
N GLY A 82 5.51 4.12 -16.84
CA GLY A 82 4.58 4.18 -15.70
C GLY A 82 4.07 2.83 -15.18
N VAL A 83 4.48 1.72 -15.81
CA VAL A 83 3.88 0.42 -15.56
C VAL A 83 4.40 -0.27 -14.30
N ASP A 84 5.58 0.10 -13.82
CA ASP A 84 6.15 -0.47 -12.60
C ASP A 84 6.39 0.63 -11.56
N ILE A 85 5.89 0.42 -10.35
CA ILE A 85 6.20 1.28 -9.21
C ILE A 85 7.22 0.57 -8.33
N SER A 86 8.42 1.12 -8.25
CA SER A 86 9.45 0.69 -7.30
C SER A 86 9.19 1.34 -5.95
N VAL A 87 9.15 0.52 -4.90
CA VAL A 87 9.11 0.98 -3.51
C VAL A 87 10.36 0.45 -2.81
N LEU A 88 11.20 1.37 -2.33
CA LEU A 88 12.47 1.07 -1.69
C LEU A 88 12.51 1.71 -0.31
N THR A 89 13.00 0.95 0.66
CA THR A 89 13.22 1.40 2.04
C THR A 89 14.61 1.00 2.49
N GLY A 90 15.05 1.48 3.66
CA GLY A 90 16.28 0.99 4.29
C GLY A 90 16.29 -0.50 4.64
N LYS A 91 15.12 -1.19 4.62
CA LYS A 91 15.00 -2.62 4.99
C LYS A 91 14.76 -3.55 3.81
N ALA A 92 13.99 -3.11 2.82
CA ALA A 92 13.59 -3.96 1.70
C ALA A 92 13.19 -3.14 0.46
N MET A 93 13.11 -3.85 -0.67
CA MET A 93 12.62 -3.35 -1.95
C MET A 93 11.48 -4.21 -2.49
N THR A 94 10.54 -3.59 -3.22
CA THR A 94 9.53 -4.28 -4.01
C THR A 94 9.21 -3.53 -5.30
N TYR A 95 8.72 -4.26 -6.29
CA TYR A 95 8.15 -3.71 -7.51
C TYR A 95 6.67 -4.07 -7.57
N ILE A 96 5.84 -3.07 -7.83
CA ILE A 96 4.41 -3.23 -8.02
C ILE A 96 4.15 -2.99 -9.50
N ARG A 97 3.86 -4.08 -10.23
CA ARG A 97 3.42 -4.02 -11.63
C ARG A 97 1.98 -3.54 -11.67
N VAL A 98 1.74 -2.39 -12.28
CA VAL A 98 0.43 -1.82 -12.54
C VAL A 98 -0.05 -2.32 -13.91
N PRO A 99 -1.33 -2.68 -14.10
CA PRO A 99 -1.85 -2.98 -15.43
C PRO A 99 -1.69 -1.79 -16.39
N ASP A 100 -1.46 -2.08 -17.68
CA ASP A 100 -1.13 -1.06 -18.69
C ASP A 100 -2.28 -0.04 -18.90
N GLU A 101 -3.51 -0.47 -18.65
CA GLU A 101 -4.74 0.31 -18.80
C GLU A 101 -5.06 1.19 -17.58
N TRP A 102 -4.29 1.08 -16.50
CA TRP A 102 -4.50 1.86 -15.27
C TRP A 102 -3.71 3.17 -15.27
N PHE A 103 -4.22 4.16 -14.56
CA PHE A 103 -3.50 5.40 -14.31
C PHE A 103 -2.61 5.25 -13.06
N SER A 104 -1.29 5.27 -13.25
CA SER A 104 -0.36 5.25 -12.11
C SER A 104 0.11 6.64 -11.75
N SER A 105 0.06 6.99 -10.46
CA SER A 105 0.73 8.17 -9.94
C SER A 105 1.55 7.83 -8.71
N VAL A 106 2.74 8.40 -8.61
CA VAL A 106 3.58 8.29 -7.42
C VAL A 106 3.80 9.70 -6.90
N TRP A 107 3.37 9.94 -5.67
CA TRP A 107 3.52 11.20 -4.98
C TRP A 107 4.56 11.00 -3.88
N GLY A 108 5.78 11.40 -4.16
CA GLY A 108 6.88 11.24 -3.22
C GLY A 108 8.21 11.08 -3.93
N GLY A 109 9.19 11.83 -3.46
CA GLY A 109 10.60 11.58 -3.74
C GLY A 109 11.18 10.64 -2.69
N ILE A 110 12.45 10.84 -2.37
CA ILE A 110 13.03 10.23 -1.17
C ILE A 110 12.50 10.95 0.06
N GLU A 111 11.96 10.18 1.00
CA GLU A 111 11.43 10.65 2.27
C GLU A 111 12.22 10.05 3.41
N TYR A 112 12.79 10.90 4.26
CA TYR A 112 13.56 10.47 5.43
C TYR A 112 12.65 10.39 6.66
N LYS A 113 12.92 9.42 7.54
CA LYS A 113 12.17 9.20 8.78
C LYS A 113 10.67 8.92 8.57
N ALA A 114 10.32 8.22 7.49
CA ALA A 114 8.94 7.81 7.24
C ALA A 114 8.53 6.66 8.18
N TYR A 115 7.30 6.67 8.68
CA TYR A 115 6.72 5.63 9.55
C TYR A 115 5.93 4.57 8.78
N GLY A 116 6.25 4.41 7.49
CA GLY A 116 5.56 3.49 6.57
C GLY A 116 4.97 4.23 5.38
N PHE A 117 3.89 3.70 4.83
CA PHE A 117 3.28 4.20 3.59
C PHE A 117 1.78 3.94 3.50
N ASN A 118 1.10 4.77 2.74
CA ASN A 118 -0.26 4.55 2.28
C ASN A 118 -0.21 4.20 0.78
N LEU A 119 -1.03 3.21 0.39
CA LEU A 119 -1.32 2.88 -0.99
C LEU A 119 -2.83 2.98 -1.19
N GLU A 120 -3.26 3.81 -2.13
CA GLU A 120 -4.67 4.01 -2.48
C GLU A 120 -4.91 3.51 -3.91
N ILE A 121 -5.96 2.72 -4.10
CA ILE A 121 -6.45 2.28 -5.42
C ILE A 121 -7.91 2.73 -5.56
N GLU A 122 -8.20 3.57 -6.56
CA GLU A 122 -9.53 4.14 -6.80
C GLU A 122 -9.96 3.91 -8.24
N LYS A 123 -11.21 3.51 -8.46
CA LYS A 123 -11.73 3.34 -9.83
C LYS A 123 -11.80 4.67 -10.56
N THR A 124 -11.24 4.75 -11.77
CA THR A 124 -11.24 6.00 -12.55
C THR A 124 -12.61 6.20 -13.20
N LEU A 125 -13.28 7.32 -12.94
CA LEU A 125 -14.56 7.64 -13.57
C LEU A 125 -14.37 7.84 -15.09
N GLY A 126 -15.09 7.05 -15.88
CA GLY A 126 -15.07 7.14 -17.35
C GLY A 126 -13.92 6.41 -18.05
N ALA A 127 -13.12 5.59 -17.35
CA ALA A 127 -12.08 4.74 -17.92
C ALA A 127 -12.19 3.28 -17.44
N GLU A 128 -11.72 2.33 -18.24
CA GLU A 128 -11.64 0.91 -17.89
C GLU A 128 -10.41 0.61 -17.01
N GLY A 129 -10.31 1.26 -15.85
CA GLY A 129 -9.14 1.07 -15.00
C GLY A 129 -9.22 1.74 -13.63
N TYR A 130 -8.16 1.56 -12.86
CA TYR A 130 -7.99 2.20 -11.56
C TYR A 130 -6.87 3.23 -11.63
N SER A 131 -6.92 4.17 -10.68
CA SER A 131 -5.80 5.00 -10.32
C SER A 131 -5.09 4.41 -9.11
N ILE A 132 -3.76 4.44 -9.10
CA ILE A 132 -2.97 4.05 -7.92
C ILE A 132 -2.14 5.24 -7.44
N ARG A 133 -2.09 5.41 -6.11
CA ARG A 133 -1.26 6.40 -5.43
C ARG A 133 -0.51 5.77 -4.27
N ILE A 134 0.78 6.10 -4.11
CA ILE A 134 1.59 5.66 -2.97
C ILE A 134 2.25 6.88 -2.34
N ASN A 135 2.11 7.03 -1.03
CA ASN A 135 2.67 8.13 -0.24
C ASN A 135 3.40 7.63 1.01
N ALA A 136 4.47 8.31 1.41
CA ALA A 136 5.10 8.08 2.70
C ALA A 136 4.20 8.58 3.85
N ILE A 137 4.21 7.88 4.99
CA ILE A 137 3.56 8.35 6.22
C ILE A 137 4.58 9.07 7.08
N LYS A 138 4.28 10.29 7.50
CA LYS A 138 5.08 11.06 8.46
C LYS A 138 4.28 11.19 9.77
N LYS A 139 4.96 11.12 10.92
CA LYS A 139 4.37 11.59 12.18
C LYS A 139 4.66 13.08 12.27
N GLU A 140 3.63 13.88 12.52
CA GLU A 140 3.78 15.28 12.95
C GLU A 140 4.44 15.36 14.33
#